data_AF-A0A7Y1Z761-F1
#
_entry.id   AF-A0A7Y1Z761-F1
#
_cell.length_a   1.000
_cell.length_b   1.000
_cell.length_c   1.000
_cell.angle_alpha   90.00
_cell.angle_beta   90.00
_cell.angle_gamma   90.00
#
_symmetry.space_group_name_H-M   'P 1'
#
loop_
_entity.id
_entity.type
_entity.pdbx_description
1 polymer ?
#
loop_
_entity_poly.entity_id
_entity_poly.type
_entity_poly.pdbx_seq_one_letter_code
_entity_poly.pdbx_strand_id
1 'polypeptide(L)'
;MPTNIKITIVHALYGKKGQTVDVTKEAQEALAGDDLTISPRKLGIDDPAPGEIKHFAVKARISIDDAKPYLFVYIADDYETVDFIP
;
A
#
# COMPACT_ATOMS: atom_id res chain seq x y z
N MET A 1 -8.21 -15.49 21.34
CA MET A 1 -7.84 -14.07 21.52
C MET A 1 -7.83 -13.45 20.13
N PRO A 2 -8.26 -12.20 19.93
CA PRO A 2 -8.08 -11.57 18.62
C PRO A 2 -6.59 -11.44 18.34
N THR A 3 -6.18 -11.86 17.14
CA THR A 3 -4.82 -11.72 16.64
C THR A 3 -4.47 -10.24 16.55
N ASN A 4 -3.36 -9.81 17.13
CA ASN A 4 -2.89 -8.43 17.03
C ASN A 4 -2.01 -8.29 15.79
N ILE A 5 -2.56 -7.64 14.77
CA ILE A 5 -1.87 -7.37 13.51
C ILE A 5 -1.42 -5.92 13.52
N LYS A 6 -0.13 -5.68 13.27
CA LYS A 6 0.41 -4.36 13.01
C LYS A 6 1.13 -4.34 11.67
N ILE A 7 0.68 -3.44 10.81
CA ILE A 7 1.25 -3.18 9.49
C ILE A 7 1.86 -1.79 9.51
N THR A 8 3.11 -1.68 9.07
CA THR A 8 3.81 -0.40 8.91
C THR A 8 4.33 -0.29 7.50
N ILE A 9 3.80 0.65 6.73
CA ILE A 9 4.27 0.97 5.39
C ILE A 9 5.65 1.62 5.53
N VAL A 10 6.65 1.00 4.91
CA VAL A 10 8.05 1.47 4.93
C VAL A 10 8.33 2.33 3.71
N HIS A 11 7.77 1.95 2.57
CA HIS A 11 7.88 2.71 1.33
C HIS A 11 6.73 2.35 0.40
N ALA A 12 6.16 3.33 -0.28
CA ALA A 12 5.17 3.10 -1.33
C ALA A 12 5.31 4.09 -2.49
N LEU A 13 5.15 3.59 -3.72
CA LEU A 13 5.17 4.38 -4.95
C LEU A 13 3.88 4.16 -5.72
N TYR A 14 3.35 5.22 -6.32
CA TYR A 14 2.16 5.17 -7.18
C TYR A 14 2.36 5.95 -8.46
N GLY A 15 1.88 5.41 -9.58
CA GLY A 15 1.88 6.11 -10.87
C GLY A 15 2.19 5.18 -12.03
N LYS A 16 2.72 5.71 -13.12
CA LYS A 16 3.11 4.91 -14.28
C LYS A 16 4.62 4.77 -14.39
N LYS A 17 5.07 3.87 -15.26
CA LYS A 17 6.50 3.73 -15.59
C LYS A 17 7.09 5.09 -16.01
N GLY A 18 8.09 5.55 -15.26
CA GLY A 18 8.78 6.83 -15.50
C GLY A 18 8.10 8.06 -14.89
N GLN A 19 6.92 7.92 -14.27
CA GLN A 19 6.20 9.00 -13.59
C GLN A 19 5.48 8.43 -12.36
N THR A 20 6.23 8.34 -11.25
CA THR A 20 5.74 7.86 -9.96
C THR A 20 5.88 8.93 -8.89
N VAL A 21 4.96 8.92 -7.94
CA VAL A 21 5.01 9.74 -6.72
C VAL A 21 5.21 8.84 -5.51
N ASP A 22 5.95 9.35 -4.52
CA ASP A 22 6.03 8.70 -3.20
C ASP A 22 4.70 8.93 -2.49
N VAL A 23 4.06 7.83 -2.09
CA VAL A 23 2.77 7.82 -1.39
C VAL A 23 2.88 7.07 -0.07
N THR A 24 4.09 6.98 0.50
CA THR A 24 4.36 6.19 1.73
C THR A 24 3.46 6.63 2.87
N LYS A 25 3.31 7.95 3.06
CA LYS A 25 2.48 8.52 4.12
C LYS A 25 0.99 8.28 3.84
N GLU A 26 0.57 8.57 2.63
CA GLU A 26 -0.81 8.47 2.17
C GLU A 26 -1.31 7.02 2.22
N ALA A 27 -0.47 6.06 1.82
CA ALA A 27 -0.76 4.64 1.93
C ALA A 27 -0.86 4.18 3.39
N GLN A 28 -0.02 4.71 4.29
CA GLN A 28 -0.11 4.41 5.71
C GLN A 28 -1.39 4.96 6.34
N GLU A 29 -1.84 6.14 5.93
CA GLU A 29 -3.07 6.79 6.39
C GLU A 29 -4.34 6.15 5.79
N ALA A 30 -4.26 5.64 4.56
CA ALA A 30 -5.37 4.98 3.86
C ALA A 30 -5.58 3.52 4.28
N LEU A 31 -4.64 2.92 5.01
CA LEU A 31 -4.74 1.55 5.49
C LEU A 31 -5.93 1.38 6.44
N ALA A 32 -6.83 0.45 6.13
CA ALA A 32 -8.03 0.16 6.89
C ALA A 32 -8.00 -1.27 7.43
N GLY A 33 -7.40 -1.45 8.61
CA GLY A 33 -7.09 -2.79 9.12
C GLY A 33 -5.90 -3.38 8.37
N ASP A 34 -6.14 -4.44 7.61
CA ASP A 34 -5.21 -5.13 6.71
C ASP A 34 -5.50 -4.89 5.22
N ASP A 35 -6.50 -4.06 4.90
CA ASP A 35 -6.84 -3.69 3.53
C ASP A 35 -6.28 -2.30 3.14
N LEU A 36 -5.76 -2.22 1.91
CA LEU A 36 -5.38 -0.96 1.27
C LEU A 36 -5.95 -0.87 -0.15
N THR A 37 -6.95 -0.01 -0.36
CA THR A 37 -7.50 0.26 -1.70
C THR A 37 -6.67 1.29 -2.47
N ILE A 38 -6.17 0.92 -3.64
CA ILE A 38 -5.27 1.74 -4.45
C ILE A 38 -6.05 2.57 -5.47
N SER A 39 -6.10 3.88 -5.26
CA SER A 39 -6.50 4.87 -6.27
C SER A 39 -6.09 6.29 -5.83
N PRO A 40 -5.97 7.29 -6.74
CA PRO A 40 -5.62 8.65 -6.35
C PRO A 40 -6.59 9.19 -5.30
N ARG A 41 -7.89 8.94 -5.49
CA ARG A 41 -8.96 9.37 -4.59
C ARG A 41 -8.85 8.74 -3.20
N LYS A 42 -8.47 7.47 -3.11
CA LYS A 42 -8.32 6.76 -1.83
C LYS A 42 -7.03 7.15 -1.11
N LEU A 43 -5.99 7.45 -1.87
CA LEU A 43 -4.72 7.96 -1.36
C LEU A 43 -4.77 9.49 -1.07
N GLY A 44 -5.82 10.20 -1.48
CA GLY A 44 -5.96 11.63 -1.24
C GLY A 44 -5.00 12.50 -2.06
N ILE A 45 -4.55 12.01 -3.22
CA ILE A 45 -3.60 12.69 -4.11
C ILE A 45 -4.23 13.02 -5.47
N ASP A 46 -3.62 13.96 -6.17
CA ASP A 46 -3.88 14.16 -7.60
C ASP A 46 -3.42 12.94 -8.41
N ASP A 47 -4.13 12.64 -9.51
CA ASP A 47 -3.75 11.53 -10.39
C ASP A 47 -2.41 11.87 -11.09
N PRO A 48 -1.32 11.12 -10.80
CA PRO A 48 -0.02 11.41 -11.38
C PRO A 48 0.05 11.08 -12.88
N ALA A 49 -0.88 10.29 -13.42
CA ALA A 49 -0.95 9.94 -14.84
C ALA A 49 -2.42 9.73 -15.27
N PRO A 50 -3.15 10.83 -15.54
CA PRO A 50 -4.54 10.75 -15.98
C PRO A 50 -4.70 10.03 -17.31
N GLY A 51 -5.70 9.14 -17.41
CA GLY A 51 -5.98 8.37 -18.62
C GLY A 51 -5.03 7.18 -18.87
N GLU A 52 -4.03 7.00 -18.02
CA GLU A 52 -3.06 5.91 -18.10
C GLU A 52 -3.33 4.87 -17.03
N ILE A 53 -2.92 3.64 -17.32
CA ILE A 53 -2.82 2.57 -16.32
C ILE A 53 -1.73 2.95 -15.30
N LYS A 54 -2.04 2.74 -14.02
CA LYS A 54 -1.15 3.04 -12.91
C LYS A 54 -0.85 1.76 -12.16
N HIS A 55 0.35 1.73 -11.62
CA HIS A 55 0.88 0.66 -10.80
C HIS A 55 1.13 1.22 -9.41
N PHE A 56 1.18 0.30 -8.45
CA PHE A 56 1.54 0.62 -7.09
C PHE A 56 2.58 -0.37 -6.59
N ALA A 57 3.59 0.12 -5.90
CA ALA A 57 4.58 -0.75 -5.26
C ALA A 57 4.63 -0.40 -3.79
N VAL A 58 4.60 -1.41 -2.93
CA VAL A 58 4.66 -1.23 -1.48
C VAL A 58 5.64 -2.18 -0.84
N LYS A 59 6.37 -1.65 0.13
CA LYS A 59 7.17 -2.37 1.09
C LYS A 59 6.61 -2.09 2.47
N ALA A 60 6.15 -3.11 3.17
CA ALA A 60 5.59 -3.01 4.51
C ALA A 60 6.32 -3.95 5.48
N ARG A 61 6.27 -3.61 6.76
CA ARG A 61 6.69 -4.47 7.86
C ARG A 61 5.45 -4.94 8.60
N ILE A 62 5.27 -6.26 8.69
CA ILE A 62 4.11 -6.88 9.31
C ILE A 62 4.56 -7.61 10.57
N SER A 63 3.83 -7.41 11.68
CA SER A 63 3.97 -8.20 12.90
C SER A 63 2.62 -8.74 13.33
N ILE A 64 2.60 -10.03 13.68
CA ILE A 64 1.40 -10.76 14.11
C ILE A 64 1.70 -11.27 15.52
N ASP A 65 0.95 -10.78 16.51
CA ASP A 65 1.18 -11.04 17.93
C ASP A 65 2.64 -10.77 18.33
N ASP A 66 3.26 -11.70 19.06
CA ASP A 66 4.65 -11.63 19.50
C ASP A 66 5.65 -12.17 18.46
N ALA A 67 5.18 -12.49 17.24
CA ALA A 67 6.06 -13.00 16.19
C ALA A 67 7.05 -11.93 15.72
N LYS A 68 8.23 -12.40 15.31
CA LYS A 68 9.25 -11.52 14.72
C LYS A 68 8.66 -10.83 13.48
N PRO A 69 8.73 -9.50 13.38
CA PRO A 69 8.21 -8.81 12.22
C PRO A 69 8.92 -9.25 10.93
N TYR A 70 8.17 -9.42 9.86
CA TYR A 70 8.69 -9.76 8.54
C TYR A 70 8.43 -8.64 7.53
N LEU A 71 9.15 -8.70 6.41
CA LEU A 71 8.99 -7.76 5.32
C LEU A 71 8.01 -8.33 4.29
N PHE A 72 7.01 -7.53 3.95
CA PHE A 72 6.12 -7.78 2.83
C PHE A 72 6.48 -6.80 1.71
N VAL A 73 6.58 -7.31 0.48
CA VAL A 73 6.81 -6.52 -0.72
C VAL A 73 5.81 -6.95 -1.76
N TYR A 74 5.10 -5.98 -2.32
CA TYR A 74 4.09 -6.24 -3.33
C TYR A 74 4.16 -5.16 -4.41
N ILE A 75 3.98 -5.60 -5.65
CA ILE A 75 3.81 -4.73 -6.80
C ILE A 75 2.43 -5.06 -7.34
N ALA A 76 1.56 -4.09 -7.21
CA ALA A 76 0.20 -4.10 -7.66
C ALA A 76 0.12 -3.60 -9.10
N ASP A 77 -0.75 -4.23 -9.88
CA ASP A 77 -1.12 -3.79 -11.20
C ASP A 77 -2.54 -3.20 -11.16
N ASP A 78 -2.75 -2.11 -11.89
CA ASP A 78 -4.03 -1.42 -11.97
C ASP A 78 -4.57 -0.88 -10.62
N TYR A 79 -5.87 -0.61 -10.56
CA TYR A 79 -6.57 -0.13 -9.36
C TYR A 79 -7.11 -1.31 -8.56
N GLU A 80 -6.28 -1.90 -7.71
CA GLU A 80 -6.68 -3.04 -6.88
C GLU A 80 -6.66 -2.73 -5.37
N THR A 81 -7.21 -3.66 -4.59
CA THR A 81 -7.07 -3.67 -3.13
C THR A 81 -5.99 -4.67 -2.77
N VAL A 82 -5.01 -4.22 -1.98
CA VAL A 82 -4.00 -5.10 -1.39
C VAL A 82 -4.50 -5.53 -0.04
N ASP A 83 -4.66 -6.83 0.11
CA ASP A 83 -4.82 -7.49 1.38
C ASP A 83 -3.44 -7.95 1.87
N PHE A 84 -3.02 -7.45 3.02
CA PHE A 84 -1.73 -7.80 3.61
C PHE A 84 -1.76 -9.17 4.32
N ILE A 85 -2.95 -9.71 4.59
CA ILE A 85 -3.16 -10.97 5.29
C ILE A 85 -4.30 -11.76 4.61
N PRO A 86 -3.97 -12.72 3.73
CA PRO A 86 -4.97 -13.50 3.01
C PRO A 86 -5.83 -14.43 3.89
#